data_AF-A0A2W7INV9-F1
#
_entry.id   AF-A0A2W7INV9-F1
#
_cell.length_a   1.000
_cell.length_b   1.000
_cell.length_c   1.000
_cell.angle_alpha   90.00
_cell.angle_beta   90.00
_cell.angle_gamma   90.00
#
_symmetry.space_group_name_H-M   'P 1'
#
loop_
_entity.id
_entity.type
_entity.pdbx_description
1 polymer ?
#
loop_
_entity_poly.entity_id
_entity_poly.type
_entity_poly.pdbx_seq_one_letter_code
_entity_poly.pdbx_strand_id
1 'polypeptide(L)'
;MSAELNDPYAVLEAPRGTVTMPRHTRRLSDKILIAFHHACDQGDFEVADELLRVLEMMLTRRPMTPDVNRRKNIESLVAAHERLWLLRHPEANER
;
A
#
# COMPACT_ATOMS: atom_id res chain seq x y z
N MET A 1 -19.16 -3.01 64.79
CA MET A 1 -18.69 -4.07 63.89
C MET A 1 -19.34 -3.84 62.54
N SER A 2 -18.51 -3.49 61.54
CA SER A 2 -18.66 -3.81 60.10
C SER A 2 -19.95 -3.39 59.38
N ALA A 3 -19.96 -2.71 58.24
CA ALA A 3 -18.92 -2.43 57.27
C ALA A 3 -19.30 -1.17 56.46
N GLU A 4 -18.27 -0.43 56.08
CA GLU A 4 -18.29 0.72 55.20
C GLU A 4 -18.80 0.35 53.80
N LEU A 5 -19.75 1.11 53.28
CA LEU A 5 -19.93 1.29 51.83
C LEU A 5 -19.32 2.65 51.47
N ASN A 6 -18.01 2.63 51.36
CA ASN A 6 -17.20 3.68 50.77
C ASN A 6 -17.48 3.61 49.26
N ASP A 7 -18.07 4.66 48.69
CA ASP A 7 -18.05 4.92 47.25
C ASP A 7 -17.01 6.02 46.99
N PRO A 8 -15.75 5.64 46.71
CA PRO A 8 -14.75 6.60 46.31
C PRO A 8 -14.40 6.35 44.82
N TYR A 9 -14.41 7.40 44.00
CA TYR A 9 -13.89 7.41 42.63
C TYR A 9 -14.69 6.56 41.62
N ALA A 10 -15.75 7.10 41.01
CA ALA A 10 -15.65 8.08 39.92
C ALA A 10 -14.28 8.07 39.20
N VAL A 11 -14.34 7.94 37.88
CA VAL A 11 -13.23 8.09 36.91
C VAL A 11 -12.14 7.00 36.94
N LEU A 12 -12.31 6.01 36.06
CA LEU A 12 -11.36 5.85 34.96
C LEU A 12 -12.11 5.19 33.81
N GLU A 13 -12.69 6.04 32.95
CA GLU A 13 -12.83 5.67 31.54
C GLU A 13 -11.49 5.08 31.11
N ALA A 14 -11.48 3.78 30.87
CA ALA A 14 -10.37 3.17 30.18
C ALA A 14 -10.17 4.00 28.91
N PRO A 15 -8.98 4.58 28.66
CA PRO A 15 -8.73 5.09 27.34
C PRO A 15 -8.93 3.87 26.46
N ARG A 16 -9.98 3.88 25.63
CA ARG A 16 -10.03 3.07 24.43
C ARG A 16 -8.66 3.32 23.84
N GLY A 17 -7.77 2.33 23.97
CA GLY A 17 -6.46 2.40 23.39
C GLY A 17 -6.76 2.74 21.96
N THR A 18 -6.53 4.00 21.61
CA THR A 18 -6.55 4.40 20.23
C THR A 18 -5.45 3.51 19.71
N VAL A 19 -5.85 2.42 19.06
CA VAL A 19 -4.99 1.72 18.15
C VAL A 19 -4.69 2.83 17.18
N THR A 20 -3.61 3.57 17.45
CA THR A 20 -2.95 4.41 16.49
C THR A 20 -2.40 3.38 15.54
N MET A 21 -3.29 2.87 14.67
CA MET A 21 -2.91 2.23 13.44
C MET A 21 -1.82 3.16 12.92
N PRO A 22 -0.60 2.63 12.70
CA PRO A 22 0.49 3.45 12.21
C PRO A 22 -0.12 4.26 11.08
N ARG A 23 -0.02 5.59 11.17
CA ARG A 23 -0.38 6.49 10.07
C ARG A 23 0.66 6.18 9.01
N HIS A 24 0.54 5.02 8.37
CA HIS A 24 1.41 4.56 7.33
C HIS A 24 0.99 5.47 6.18
N THR A 25 1.58 6.66 6.17
CA THR A 25 1.58 7.53 5.02
C THR A 25 1.95 6.60 3.89
N ARG A 26 1.02 6.38 2.95
CA ARG A 26 1.17 5.46 1.82
C ARG A 26 2.61 5.54 1.32
N ARG A 27 3.30 4.40 1.24
CA ARG A 27 4.70 4.36 0.83
C ARG A 27 4.81 5.01 -0.53
N LEU A 28 5.99 5.55 -0.87
CA LEU A 28 6.19 6.13 -2.19
C LEU A 28 5.87 5.11 -3.30
N SER A 29 6.19 3.83 -3.10
CA SER A 29 5.79 2.73 -3.99
C SER A 29 4.27 2.65 -4.19
N ASP A 30 3.49 2.76 -3.12
CA ASP A 30 2.03 2.71 -3.19
C ASP A 30 1.48 3.92 -3.97
N LYS A 31 2.08 5.11 -3.76
CA LYS A 31 1.71 6.33 -4.49
C LYS A 31 2.01 6.19 -5.98
N ILE A 32 3.16 5.64 -6.34
CA ILE A 32 3.54 5.40 -7.73
C ILE A 32 2.59 4.39 -8.36
N LEU A 33 2.24 3.32 -7.66
CA LEU A 33 1.32 2.30 -8.19
C LEU A 33 -0.08 2.87 -8.49
N ILE A 34 -0.59 3.76 -7.64
CA ILE A 34 -1.87 4.45 -7.89
C ILE A 34 -1.76 5.36 -9.11
N ALA A 35 -0.70 6.16 -9.19
CA ALA A 35 -0.48 7.04 -10.33
C ALA A 35 -0.34 6.25 -11.64
N PHE A 36 0.34 5.11 -11.60
CA PHE A 36 0.46 4.17 -12.72
C PHE A 36 -0.92 3.70 -13.19
N HIS A 37 -1.77 3.20 -12.28
CA HIS A 37 -3.12 2.77 -12.64
C HIS A 37 -3.94 3.91 -13.24
N HIS A 38 -3.86 5.09 -12.65
CA HIS A 38 -4.53 6.28 -13.17
C HIS A 38 -4.05 6.65 -14.58
N ALA A 39 -2.75 6.57 -14.87
CA ALA A 39 -2.22 6.77 -16.22
C ALA A 39 -2.71 5.70 -17.20
N CYS A 40 -2.78 4.43 -16.77
CA CYS A 40 -3.37 3.36 -17.58
C CYS A 40 -4.84 3.63 -17.92
N ASP A 41 -5.63 4.09 -16.94
CA ASP A 41 -7.06 4.39 -17.14
C ASP A 41 -7.28 5.59 -18.07
N GLN A 42 -6.30 6.49 -18.16
CA GLN A 42 -6.28 7.60 -19.12
C GLN A 42 -5.74 7.21 -20.50
N GLY A 43 -5.18 6.01 -20.65
CA GLY A 43 -4.49 5.59 -21.88
C GLY A 43 -3.15 6.30 -22.11
N ASP A 44 -2.58 6.92 -21.08
CA ASP A 44 -1.28 7.60 -21.17
C ASP A 44 -0.13 6.59 -20.99
N PHE A 45 0.29 6.03 -22.11
CA PHE A 45 1.29 4.96 -22.16
C PHE A 45 2.68 5.39 -21.71
N GLU A 46 3.08 6.62 -22.04
CA GLU A 46 4.43 7.12 -21.78
C GLU A 46 4.59 7.35 -20.27
N VAL A 47 3.59 8.01 -19.66
CA VAL A 47 3.57 8.23 -18.21
C VAL A 47 3.48 6.90 -17.45
N ALA A 48 2.63 5.96 -17.89
CA ALA A 48 2.54 4.65 -17.26
C ALA A 48 3.86 3.85 -17.34
N ASP A 49 4.56 3.87 -18.47
CA ASP A 49 5.85 3.19 -18.63
C ASP A 49 6.92 3.79 -17.71
N GLU A 50 7.01 5.11 -17.63
CA GLU A 50 7.98 5.79 -16.79
C GLU A 50 7.73 5.51 -15.29
N LEU A 51 6.48 5.60 -14.85
CA LEU A 51 6.10 5.27 -13.48
C LEU A 51 6.41 3.82 -13.11
N LEU A 52 6.20 2.87 -14.04
CA LEU A 52 6.50 1.46 -13.81
C LEU A 52 8.01 1.22 -13.68
N ARG A 53 8.84 1.87 -14.51
CA ARG A 53 10.30 1.80 -14.39
C ARG A 53 10.80 2.36 -13.05
N VAL A 54 10.22 3.46 -12.57
CA VAL A 54 10.57 4.02 -11.26
C VAL A 54 10.19 3.05 -10.14
N LEU A 55 9.00 2.44 -10.22
CA LEU A 55 8.56 1.43 -9.24
C LEU A 55 9.49 0.21 -9.24
N GLU A 56 9.81 -0.34 -10.41
CA GLU A 56 10.74 -1.46 -10.57
C GLU A 56 12.10 -1.13 -9.95
N MET A 57 12.66 0.03 -10.30
CA MET A 57 13.93 0.51 -9.74
C MET A 57 13.89 0.57 -8.22
N MET A 58 12.80 1.05 -7.62
CA MET A 58 12.67 1.12 -6.16
C MET A 58 12.58 -0.25 -5.50
N LEU A 59 11.90 -1.22 -6.12
CA LEU A 59 11.66 -2.54 -5.55
C LEU A 59 12.80 -3.54 -5.79
N THR A 60 13.59 -3.34 -6.85
CA THR A 60 14.69 -4.24 -7.24
C THR A 60 16.06 -3.77 -6.74
N ARG A 61 16.21 -2.48 -6.41
CA ARG A 61 17.40 -1.98 -5.71
C ARG A 61 17.61 -2.76 -4.42
N ARG A 62 18.78 -3.41 -4.29
CA ARG A 62 19.13 -4.30 -3.17
C ARG A 62 18.82 -3.60 -1.83
N PRO A 63 17.81 -4.06 -1.07
CA PRO A 63 17.54 -3.47 0.22
C PRO A 63 18.63 -3.91 1.22
N MET A 64 19.15 -2.96 2.02
CA MET A 64 20.14 -3.25 3.06
C MET A 64 19.58 -4.14 4.18
N THR A 65 18.25 -4.28 4.24
CA THR A 65 17.52 -5.11 5.21
C THR A 65 16.59 -6.09 4.49
N PRO A 66 16.40 -7.32 5.00
CA PRO A 66 15.46 -8.27 4.40
C PRO A 66 14.02 -7.70 4.42
N ASP A 67 13.44 -7.49 3.23
CA ASP A 67 12.08 -6.98 3.09
C ASP A 67 11.07 -8.13 3.20
N VAL A 68 10.34 -8.17 4.31
CA VAL A 68 9.27 -9.16 4.60
C VAL A 68 8.16 -9.12 3.52
N ASN A 69 8.00 -8.00 2.81
CA ASN A 69 7.00 -7.83 1.76
C ASN A 69 7.55 -8.10 0.35
N ARG A 70 8.81 -8.53 0.20
CA ARG A 70 9.44 -8.72 -1.13
C ARG A 70 8.61 -9.56 -2.09
N ARG A 71 8.00 -10.65 -1.63
CA ARG A 71 7.14 -11.50 -2.46
C ARG A 71 5.94 -10.72 -2.99
N LYS A 72 5.21 -10.03 -2.11
CA LYS A 72 4.04 -9.20 -2.48
C LYS A 72 4.43 -8.06 -3.42
N ASN A 73 5.59 -7.46 -3.21
CA ASN A 73 6.12 -6.40 -4.06
C ASN A 73 6.40 -6.93 -5.48
N ILE A 74 6.98 -8.13 -5.60
CA ILE A 74 7.23 -8.78 -6.90
C ILE A 74 5.90 -9.13 -7.59
N GLU A 75 4.94 -9.71 -6.87
CA GLU A 75 3.60 -10.02 -7.42
C GLU A 75 2.91 -8.75 -7.93
N SER A 76 2.99 -7.65 -7.16
CA SER A 76 2.42 -6.36 -7.56
C SER A 76 3.12 -5.78 -8.79
N LEU A 77 4.44 -5.96 -8.91
CA LEU A 77 5.21 -5.53 -10.07
C LEU A 77 4.84 -6.33 -11.33
N VAL A 78 4.69 -7.66 -11.21
CA VAL A 78 4.24 -8.52 -12.31
C VAL A 78 2.86 -8.11 -12.80
N ALA A 79 1.90 -7.93 -11.89
CA ALA A 79 0.54 -7.48 -12.25
C ALA A 79 0.54 -6.11 -12.95
N ALA A 80 1.45 -5.20 -12.55
CA ALA A 80 1.59 -3.91 -13.21
C ALA A 80 2.16 -4.03 -14.64
N HIS A 81 3.15 -4.91 -14.86
CA HIS A 81 3.65 -5.21 -16.20
C HIS A 81 2.58 -5.81 -17.11
N GLU A 82 1.80 -6.76 -16.59
CA GLU A 82 0.68 -7.36 -17.34
C GLU A 82 -0.34 -6.29 -17.73
N ARG A 83 -0.69 -5.39 -16.81
CA ARG A 83 -1.63 -4.30 -17.09
C ARG A 83 -1.14 -3.37 -18.19
N LEU A 84 0.14 -2.97 -18.15
CA LEU A 84 0.74 -2.13 -19.20
C LEU A 84 0.79 -2.87 -20.54
N TRP A 85 1.06 -4.17 -20.53
CA TRP A 85 1.09 -4.99 -21.74
C TRP A 85 -0.28 -5.06 -22.41
N LEU A 86 -1.34 -5.35 -21.64
CA LEU A 86 -2.72 -5.37 -22.13
C LEU A 86 -3.17 -4.01 -22.67
N LEU A 87 -2.73 -2.92 -22.03
CA LEU A 87 -3.02 -1.58 -22.52
C LEU A 87 -2.43 -1.35 -23.92
N ARG A 88 -1.21 -1.83 -24.18
CA ARG A 88 -0.52 -1.71 -25.48
C ARG A 88 -1.02 -2.69 -26.55
N HIS A 89 -1.66 -3.79 -26.14
CA HIS A 89 -2.14 -4.87 -27.00
C HIS A 89 -3.62 -5.11 -26.74
N PRO A 90 -4.51 -4.16 -27.08
CA PRO A 90 -5.94 -4.31 -26.83
C PRO A 90 -6.54 -5.58 -27.44
N GLU A 91 -5.98 -6.08 -28.56
CA GLU A 91 -6.36 -7.34 -29.21
C GLU A 91 -6.12 -8.59 -28.34
N ALA A 92 -5.20 -8.51 -27.37
CA ALA A 92 -4.95 -9.60 -26.45
C ALA A 92 -5.96 -9.65 -25.29
N ASN A 93 -6.71 -8.57 -25.06
CA ASN A 93 -7.73 -8.47 -24.02
C ASN A 93 -9.11 -9.01 -24.48
N GLU A 94 -9.29 -9.30 -25.78
CA GLU A 94 -10.56 -9.76 -26.37
C GLU A 94 -10.72 -11.30 -26.44
N ARG A 95 -9.90 -12.06 -25.71
CA ARG A 95 -9.96 -13.53 -25.62
C ARG A 95 -10.55 -14.00 -24.29
#